data_AF-A0A7W0L2Y2-F1
#
_entry.id   AF-A0A7W0L2Y2-F1
#
_cell.length_a   1.000
_cell.length_b   1.000
_cell.length_c   1.000
_cell.angle_alpha   90.00
_cell.angle_beta   90.00
_cell.angle_gamma   90.00
#
_symmetry.space_group_name_H-M   'P 1'
#
loop_
_entity.id
_entity.type
_entity.pdbx_description
1 polymer ?
#
loop_
_entity_poly.entity_id
_entity_poly.type
_entity_poly.pdbx_seq_one_letter_code
_entity_poly.pdbx_strand_id
1 'polypeptide(L)'
;AVEHLDAATVFLNEWRYLSDDLRSDIQAKRDAYEALVRTIVADGIASGEFRADADVAMTTRLVLSAGNWVYAWYQPGGSLTSTDIGHRYTELLVRGLQNTDHSEVGS
;
A
#
# COMPACT_ATOMS: atom_id res chain seq x y z
N ALA A 1 -19.44 9.58 0.92
CA ALA A 1 -18.24 8.90 1.42
C ALA A 1 -18.57 7.60 2.19
N VAL A 2 -19.57 6.83 1.73
CA VAL A 2 -20.01 5.55 2.37
C VAL A 2 -19.86 4.35 1.41
N GLU A 3 -19.44 4.54 0.17
CA GLU A 3 -19.42 3.48 -0.86
C GLU A 3 -18.20 2.54 -0.85
N HIS A 4 -17.27 2.67 0.10
CA HIS A 4 -16.07 1.81 0.14
C HIS A 4 -16.08 0.73 1.23
N LEU A 5 -17.06 0.75 2.13
CA LEU A 5 -17.15 -0.24 3.22
C LEU A 5 -17.85 -1.53 2.77
N ASP A 6 -18.88 -1.43 1.92
CA ASP A 6 -19.59 -2.62 1.40
C ASP A 6 -18.70 -3.50 0.51
N ALA A 7 -17.81 -2.89 -0.27
CA ALA A 7 -16.87 -3.60 -1.12
C ALA A 7 -15.88 -4.48 -0.31
N ALA A 8 -15.44 -4.02 0.86
CA ALA A 8 -14.52 -4.77 1.71
C ALA A 8 -15.19 -5.98 2.37
N THR A 9 -16.47 -5.88 2.74
CA THR A 9 -17.22 -6.99 3.35
C THR A 9 -17.63 -8.05 2.32
N VAL A 10 -18.00 -7.65 1.10
CA VAL A 10 -18.27 -8.58 -0.01
C VAL A 10 -16.99 -9.33 -0.43
N PHE A 11 -15.85 -8.64 -0.47
CA PHE A 11 -14.55 -9.23 -0.82
C PHE A 11 -14.13 -10.38 0.13
N LEU A 12 -14.48 -10.29 1.41
CA LEU A 12 -14.14 -11.31 2.41
C LEU A 12 -14.99 -12.59 2.31
N ASN A 13 -16.21 -12.51 1.77
CA ASN A 13 -17.10 -13.67 1.64
C ASN A 13 -16.99 -14.39 0.28
N GLU A 14 -16.66 -13.67 -0.80
CA GLU A 14 -16.64 -14.24 -2.16
C GLU A 14 -15.33 -14.91 -2.56
N TRP A 15 -14.24 -14.71 -1.81
CA TRP A 15 -12.91 -15.29 -2.13
C TRP A 15 -12.91 -16.83 -2.23
N ARG A 16 -13.84 -17.50 -1.52
CA ARG A 16 -14.00 -18.97 -1.57
C ARG A 16 -14.77 -19.48 -2.80
N TYR A 17 -15.35 -18.60 -3.60
CA TYR A 17 -16.22 -18.92 -4.74
C TYR A 17 -15.72 -18.36 -6.09
N LEU A 18 -14.48 -17.86 -6.15
CA LEU A 18 -13.94 -17.23 -7.36
C LEU A 18 -13.81 -18.26 -8.50
N SER A 19 -14.69 -18.14 -9.50
CA SER A 19 -14.54 -18.78 -10.81
C SER A 19 -13.22 -18.33 -11.46
N ASP A 20 -12.68 -19.13 -12.39
CA ASP A 20 -11.37 -18.86 -13.01
C ASP A 20 -11.29 -17.48 -13.71
N ASP A 21 -12.41 -16.98 -14.24
CA ASP A 21 -12.50 -15.64 -14.84
C ASP A 21 -12.28 -14.52 -13.81
N LEU A 22 -12.86 -14.66 -12.62
CA LEU A 22 -12.74 -13.68 -11.55
C LEU A 22 -11.31 -13.67 -10.97
N ARG A 23 -10.60 -14.81 -11.04
CA ARG A 23 -9.18 -14.90 -10.68
C ARG A 23 -8.30 -14.10 -11.64
N SER A 24 -8.56 -14.17 -12.95
CA SER A 24 -7.82 -13.40 -13.96
C SER A 24 -8.01 -11.89 -13.76
N ASP A 25 -9.24 -11.44 -13.52
CA ASP A 25 -9.54 -10.03 -13.28
C ASP A 25 -8.90 -9.49 -11.99
N ILE A 26 -8.89 -10.29 -10.91
CA ILE A 26 -8.21 -9.94 -9.66
C ILE A 26 -6.70 -9.89 -9.87
N GLN A 27 -6.12 -10.82 -10.64
CA GLN A 27 -4.70 -10.80 -10.94
C GLN A 27 -4.31 -9.55 -11.74
N ALA A 28 -5.07 -9.19 -12.78
CA ALA A 28 -4.81 -7.99 -13.57
C ALA A 28 -4.86 -6.71 -12.72
N LYS A 29 -5.83 -6.61 -11.79
CA LYS A 29 -5.91 -5.49 -10.84
C LYS A 29 -4.72 -5.43 -9.89
N ARG A 30 -4.24 -6.59 -9.43
CA ARG A 30 -3.04 -6.69 -8.57
C ARG A 30 -1.79 -6.24 -9.32
N ASP A 31 -1.62 -6.71 -10.56
CA ASP A 31 -0.47 -6.36 -11.40
C ASP A 31 -0.45 -4.84 -11.70
N ALA A 32 -1.61 -4.26 -12.02
CA ALA A 32 -1.74 -2.82 -12.22
C ALA A 32 -1.40 -2.02 -10.95
N TYR A 33 -1.85 -2.50 -9.78
CA TYR A 33 -1.56 -1.84 -8.50
C TYR A 33 -0.07 -1.95 -8.13
N GLU A 34 0.55 -3.12 -8.34
CA GLU A 34 2.01 -3.29 -8.16
C GLU A 34 2.79 -2.34 -9.08
N ALA A 35 2.41 -2.25 -10.35
CA ALA A 35 3.07 -1.37 -11.31
C ALA A 35 2.99 0.10 -10.87
N LEU A 36 1.83 0.54 -10.38
CA LEU A 36 1.65 1.90 -9.86
C LEU A 36 2.55 2.19 -8.66
N VAL A 37 2.61 1.29 -7.67
CA VAL A 37 3.49 1.44 -6.50
C VAL A 37 4.96 1.48 -6.92
N ARG A 38 5.35 0.61 -7.87
CA ARG A 38 6.71 0.58 -8.40
C ARG A 38 7.10 1.91 -9.04
N THR A 39 6.20 2.50 -9.84
CA THR A 39 6.42 3.81 -10.46
C THR A 39 6.60 4.89 -9.40
N ILE A 40 5.73 4.94 -8.37
CA ILE A 40 5.84 5.93 -7.28
C ILE A 40 7.20 5.85 -6.58
N VAL A 41 7.68 4.64 -6.30
CA VAL A 41 8.98 4.45 -5.64
C VAL A 41 10.13 4.90 -6.56
N ALA A 42 10.09 4.53 -7.85
CA ALA A 42 11.10 4.93 -8.80
C ALA A 42 11.14 6.45 -9.02
N ASP A 43 9.98 7.09 -9.14
CA ASP A 43 9.84 8.52 -9.33
C ASP A 43 10.34 9.29 -8.10
N GLY A 44 10.00 8.84 -6.89
CA GLY A 44 10.49 9.45 -5.65
C GLY A 44 12.01 9.35 -5.48
N ILE A 45 12.63 8.26 -5.95
CA ILE A 45 14.09 8.15 -5.99
C ILE A 45 14.68 9.11 -7.03
N ALA A 46 14.08 9.19 -8.23
CA ALA A 46 14.53 10.05 -9.31
C ALA A 46 14.40 11.55 -8.97
N SER A 47 13.37 11.92 -8.20
CA SER A 47 13.15 13.30 -7.71
C SER A 47 14.01 13.66 -6.49
N GLY A 48 14.65 12.67 -5.85
CA GLY A 48 15.43 12.85 -4.62
C GLY A 48 14.59 12.93 -3.35
N GLU A 49 13.26 12.75 -3.44
CA GLU A 49 12.35 12.69 -2.28
C GLU A 49 12.58 11.42 -1.46
N PHE A 50 12.93 10.31 -2.12
CA PHE A 50 13.31 9.05 -1.50
C PHE A 50 14.81 8.80 -1.62
N ARG A 51 15.34 8.05 -0.64
CA ARG A 51 16.75 7.66 -0.55
C ARG A 51 17.22 6.92 -1.80
N ALA A 52 18.37 7.33 -2.34
CA ALA A 52 18.91 6.80 -3.60
C ALA A 52 19.37 5.33 -3.53
N ASP A 53 19.60 4.80 -2.34
CA ASP A 53 20.00 3.42 -2.09
C ASP A 53 18.81 2.47 -1.82
N ALA A 54 17.56 2.96 -1.90
CA ALA A 54 16.38 2.10 -1.80
C ALA A 54 16.26 1.18 -3.03
N ASP A 55 16.12 -0.12 -2.81
CA ASP A 55 15.77 -1.06 -3.87
C ASP A 55 14.27 -0.94 -4.20
N VAL A 56 13.97 -0.51 -5.44
CA VAL A 56 12.60 -0.29 -5.91
C VAL A 56 11.73 -1.52 -5.75
N ALA A 57 12.24 -2.70 -6.08
CA ALA A 57 11.45 -3.93 -6.09
C ALA A 57 11.19 -4.44 -4.66
N MET A 58 12.18 -4.35 -3.77
CA MET A 58 12.04 -4.69 -2.35
C MET A 58 11.05 -3.75 -1.67
N THR A 59 11.19 -2.44 -1.89
CA THR A 59 10.29 -1.42 -1.33
C THR A 59 8.85 -1.61 -1.80
N THR A 60 8.65 -1.88 -3.10
CA THR A 60 7.32 -2.16 -3.65
C THR A 60 6.67 -3.36 -2.95
N ARG A 61 7.42 -4.47 -2.78
CA ARG A 61 6.92 -5.67 -2.09
C ARG A 61 6.59 -5.39 -0.62
N LEU A 62 7.39 -4.58 0.06
CA LEU A 62 7.14 -4.19 1.46
C LEU A 62 5.82 -3.42 1.58
N VAL A 63 5.61 -2.41 0.73
CA VAL A 63 4.36 -1.61 0.72
C VAL A 63 3.15 -2.51 0.47
N LEU A 64 3.21 -3.39 -0.53
CA LEU A 64 2.12 -4.32 -0.83
C LEU A 64 1.88 -5.32 0.31
N SER A 65 2.94 -5.82 0.95
CA SER A 65 2.84 -6.75 2.09
C SER A 65 2.18 -6.10 3.30
N ALA A 66 2.51 -4.83 3.57
CA ALA A 66 1.89 -4.06 4.65
C ALA A 66 0.37 -3.92 4.45
N GLY A 67 -0.07 -3.56 3.24
CA GLY A 67 -1.49 -3.47 2.91
C GLY A 67 -2.20 -4.82 2.92
N ASN A 68 -1.57 -5.86 2.36
CA ASN A 68 -2.11 -7.21 2.37
C ASN A 68 -2.29 -7.72 3.80
N TRP A 69 -1.39 -7.48 4.75
CA TRP A 69 -1.56 -8.09 6.07
C TRP A 69 -2.74 -7.51 6.88
N VAL A 70 -3.20 -6.29 6.58
CA VAL A 70 -4.29 -5.63 7.34
C VAL A 70 -5.57 -6.46 7.39
N TYR A 71 -5.94 -7.17 6.31
CA TYR A 71 -7.17 -7.98 6.31
C TYR A 71 -7.13 -9.13 7.33
N ALA A 72 -5.93 -9.60 7.71
CA ALA A 72 -5.78 -10.78 8.55
C ALA A 72 -6.11 -10.50 10.02
N TRP A 73 -6.06 -9.24 10.45
CA TRP A 73 -6.22 -8.84 11.85
C TRP A 73 -7.13 -7.63 12.07
N TYR A 74 -7.51 -6.91 11.02
CA TYR A 74 -8.42 -5.76 11.14
C TYR A 74 -9.80 -6.20 11.66
N GLN A 75 -10.25 -5.53 12.72
CA GLN A 75 -11.58 -5.75 13.30
C GLN A 75 -12.46 -4.51 13.12
N PRO A 76 -13.52 -4.58 12.29
CA PRO A 76 -14.52 -3.52 12.20
C PRO A 76 -15.13 -3.22 13.57
N GLY A 77 -15.17 -1.93 13.97
CA GLY A 77 -15.65 -1.50 15.28
C GLY A 77 -14.62 -1.57 16.42
N GLY A 78 -13.37 -1.94 16.11
CA GLY A 78 -12.25 -1.82 17.04
C GLY A 78 -11.82 -0.37 17.29
N SER A 79 -10.76 -0.20 18.08
CA SER A 79 -10.25 1.13 18.47
C SER A 79 -9.58 1.92 17.34
N LEU A 80 -9.26 1.29 16.21
CA LEU A 80 -8.64 1.91 15.06
C LEU A 80 -9.50 1.68 13.81
N THR A 81 -9.77 2.76 13.08
CA THR A 81 -10.44 2.66 11.78
C THR A 81 -9.45 2.18 10.70
N SER A 82 -9.98 1.70 9.57
CA SER A 82 -9.15 1.33 8.41
C SER A 82 -8.33 2.53 7.91
N THR A 83 -8.91 3.73 7.97
CA THR A 83 -8.24 5.00 7.65
C THR A 83 -7.08 5.28 8.60
N ASP A 84 -7.28 5.13 9.92
CA ASP A 84 -6.20 5.35 10.91
C ASP A 84 -5.02 4.41 10.67
N ILE A 85 -5.31 3.14 10.36
CA ILE A 85 -4.30 2.13 10.05
C ILE A 85 -3.54 2.52 8.78
N GLY A 86 -4.26 2.92 7.73
CA GLY A 86 -3.66 3.37 6.46
C GLY A 86 -2.72 4.56 6.66
N HIS A 87 -3.14 5.57 7.43
CA HIS A 87 -2.30 6.73 7.73
C HIS A 87 -1.02 6.35 8.48
N ARG A 88 -1.13 5.52 9.52
CA ARG A 88 0.04 5.10 10.33
C ARG A 88 1.04 4.29 9.53
N TYR A 89 0.58 3.36 8.68
CA TYR A 89 1.48 2.61 7.81
C TYR A 89 2.13 3.50 6.77
N THR A 90 1.37 4.41 6.16
CA THR A 90 1.90 5.36 5.18
C THR A 90 2.99 6.22 5.80
N GLU A 91 2.73 6.78 6.99
CA GLU A 91 3.71 7.58 7.71
C GLU A 91 4.98 6.79 8.02
N LEU A 92 4.86 5.57 8.53
CA LEU A 92 6.01 4.72 8.86
C LEU A 92 6.84 4.39 7.62
N LEU A 93 6.19 3.98 6.53
CA LEU A 93 6.85 3.58 5.29
C LEU A 93 7.52 4.77 4.61
N VAL A 94 6.81 5.90 4.49
CA VAL A 94 7.33 7.12 3.85
C VAL A 94 8.49 7.68 4.66
N ARG A 95 8.38 7.79 5.99
CA ARG A 95 9.49 8.25 6.83
C ARG A 95 10.73 7.36 6.71
N GLY A 96 10.55 6.05 6.55
CA GLY A 96 11.68 5.13 6.33
C GLY A 96 12.36 5.26 4.97
N LEU A 97 11.65 5.81 3.98
CA LEU A 97 12.13 6.01 2.61
C LEU A 97 12.62 7.42 2.34
N GLN A 98 12.21 8.40 3.15
CA GLN A 98 12.57 9.80 3.01
C GLN A 98 14.08 10.00 2.95
N ASN A 99 14.51 10.82 2.01
CA ASN A 99 15.89 11.27 1.95
C ASN A 99 16.16 12.28 3.07
N THR A 100 16.99 11.92 4.05
CA THR A 100 17.30 12.75 5.22
C THR A 100 18.38 13.81 4.97
N ASP A 101 19.00 13.80 3.78
CA ASP A 101 20.04 14.78 3.44
C ASP A 101 19.48 16.18 3.10
N HIS A 102 18.16 16.35 3.13
CA HIS A 102 17.49 17.65 2.93
C HIS A 102 17.37 18.52 4.20
N SER A 103 17.90 18.08 5.34
CA SER A 103 17.78 18.79 6.62
C SER A 103 19.09 19.40 7.15
N GLU A 104 19.90 20.10 6.33
CA GLU A 104 20.96 21.00 6.82
C GLU A 104 21.26 22.21 5.90
N VAL A 105 20.29 22.76 5.16
CA VAL A 105 20.48 24.08 4.51
C VAL A 105 19.24 24.94 4.67
N GLY A 106 19.21 25.74 5.75
CA GLY A 106 18.24 26.84 5.88
C GLY A 106 17.91 27.29 7.31
N SER A 107 18.79 28.15 7.85
CA SER A 107 18.58 29.16 8.92
C SER A 107 18.22 28.74 10.36
#